data_AF-A0A948YBK9-F1
#
_entry.id   AF-A0A948YBK9-F1
#
_cell.length_a   1.000
_cell.length_b   1.000
_cell.length_c   1.000
_cell.angle_alpha   90.00
_cell.angle_beta   90.00
_cell.angle_gamma   90.00
#
_symmetry.space_group_name_H-M   'P 1'
#
loop_
_entity.id
_entity.type
_entity.pdbx_description
1 polymer ?
#
loop_
_entity_poly.entity_id
_entity_poly.type
_entity_poly.pdbx_seq_one_letter_code
_entity_poly.pdbx_strand_id
1 'polypeptide(L)'
;MKLFKPKLIKIKTFPETDDDYVDQCFKIEFQEFEENRDWFDMPEAKAVTESGNTGKIEEALILAKTMQNRHPDFWFPYFWRAILYSKKRNYKDVWKVLLEGLELSKSKFDLCAKLGNLEWELAEDLPEAIKWWAKSIVIQISAKEFLNRDPSMARLRWNDSPFFYLSYVAEQLGLSRPFWKLRGYADQINIDKHCFIPEEAEKLYAAVHNQGTVSIGKVIELLSEKYLS
;
A
#
# COMPACT_ATOMS: atom_id res chain seq x y z
N MET A 1 10.27 19.44 -28.49
CA MET A 1 9.54 18.90 -27.33
C MET A 1 10.57 18.28 -26.39
N LYS A 2 10.89 18.89 -25.24
CA LYS A 2 11.80 18.25 -24.28
C LYS A 2 11.04 17.06 -23.68
N LEU A 3 11.48 15.84 -23.97
CA LEU A 3 11.00 14.65 -23.28
C LEU A 3 11.33 14.82 -21.80
N PHE A 4 10.33 15.11 -20.98
CA PHE A 4 10.47 15.16 -19.54
C PHE A 4 10.72 13.73 -19.07
N LYS A 5 11.99 13.39 -18.80
CA LYS A 5 12.33 12.10 -18.20
C LYS A 5 11.90 12.17 -16.73
N PRO A 6 11.05 11.24 -16.25
CA PRO A 6 10.67 11.24 -14.84
C PRO A 6 11.90 11.00 -13.98
N LYS A 7 11.94 11.67 -12.83
CA LYS A 7 13.06 11.59 -11.89
C LYS A 7 12.99 10.26 -11.14
N LEU A 8 14.05 9.47 -11.22
CA LEU A 8 14.19 8.22 -10.47
C LEU A 8 14.33 8.53 -8.97
N ILE A 9 13.54 7.83 -8.16
CA ILE A 9 13.63 7.87 -6.69
C ILE A 9 14.58 6.76 -6.25
N LYS A 10 15.62 7.14 -5.50
CA LYS A 10 16.53 6.15 -4.91
C LYS A 10 15.85 5.56 -3.68
N ILE A 11 15.39 4.32 -3.82
CA ILE A 11 14.87 3.55 -2.69
C ILE A 11 15.99 3.25 -1.70
N LYS A 12 15.74 3.51 -0.43
CA LYS A 12 16.65 3.13 0.65
C LYS A 12 16.67 1.61 0.72
N THR A 13 17.86 1.04 0.56
CA THR A 13 18.08 -0.39 0.67
C THR A 13 18.64 -0.73 2.04
N PHE A 14 18.43 -1.98 2.45
CA PHE A 14 18.99 -2.57 3.65
C PHE A 14 19.89 -3.74 3.24
N PRO A 15 21.04 -3.97 3.90
CA PRO A 15 21.86 -5.17 3.64
C PRO A 15 21.05 -6.45 3.82
N GLU A 16 21.35 -7.48 3.05
CA GLU A 16 20.76 -8.81 3.26
C GLU A 16 21.06 -9.30 4.68
N THR A 17 20.11 -10.04 5.21
CA THR A 17 20.19 -10.76 6.48
C THR A 17 20.48 -12.24 6.19
N ASP A 18 20.57 -13.06 7.23
CA ASP A 18 20.58 -14.52 7.08
C ASP A 18 19.14 -15.10 7.17
N ASP A 19 18.12 -14.31 6.82
CA ASP A 19 16.70 -14.64 6.96
C ASP A 19 15.94 -14.31 5.65
N ASP A 20 15.74 -15.35 4.82
CA ASP A 20 15.16 -15.23 3.47
C ASP A 20 13.81 -14.47 3.45
N TYR A 21 12.98 -14.65 4.47
CA TYR A 21 11.69 -13.96 4.55
C TYR A 21 11.88 -12.46 4.79
N VAL A 22 12.76 -12.11 5.74
CA VAL A 22 13.11 -10.72 6.04
C VAL A 22 13.64 -10.04 4.78
N ASP A 23 14.55 -10.69 4.06
CA ASP A 23 15.16 -10.11 2.86
C ASP A 23 14.14 -9.88 1.75
N GLN A 24 13.20 -10.82 1.57
CA GLN A 24 12.11 -10.66 0.60
C GLN A 24 11.19 -9.47 0.91
N CYS A 25 10.97 -9.14 2.20
CA CYS A 25 10.20 -7.96 2.60
C CYS A 25 10.86 -6.63 2.17
N PHE A 26 12.20 -6.60 2.10
CA PHE A 26 12.97 -5.40 1.75
C PHE A 26 13.48 -5.41 0.30
N LYS A 27 13.29 -6.51 -0.44
CA LYS A 27 13.66 -6.61 -1.85
C LYS A 27 12.66 -5.88 -2.75
N ILE A 28 13.10 -4.75 -3.30
CA ILE A 28 12.35 -3.93 -4.26
C ILE A 28 12.85 -4.22 -5.67
N GLU A 29 12.06 -4.96 -6.44
CA GLU A 29 12.42 -5.46 -7.77
C GLU A 29 11.93 -4.58 -8.93
N PHE A 30 11.52 -3.35 -8.60
CA PHE A 30 11.04 -2.36 -9.54
C PHE A 30 11.61 -0.98 -9.22
N GLN A 31 11.60 -0.10 -10.22
CA GLN A 31 12.09 1.28 -10.07
C GLN A 31 10.95 2.19 -9.63
N GLU A 32 11.18 3.09 -8.68
CA GLU A 32 10.19 4.11 -8.31
C GLU A 32 10.56 5.45 -8.96
N PHE A 33 9.56 6.17 -9.47
CA PHE A 33 9.73 7.47 -10.10
C PHE A 33 8.82 8.51 -9.46
N GLU A 34 9.27 9.75 -9.48
CA GLU A 34 8.49 10.91 -9.03
C GLU A 34 7.17 11.00 -9.82
N GLU A 35 6.06 11.02 -9.08
CA GLU A 35 4.71 11.16 -9.60
C GLU A 35 4.17 12.55 -9.27
N ASN A 36 4.09 13.40 -10.28
CA ASN A 36 3.64 14.78 -10.13
C ASN A 36 2.14 14.94 -10.41
N ARG A 37 1.44 13.88 -10.86
CA ARG A 37 0.00 13.92 -11.07
C ARG A 37 -0.73 13.73 -9.76
N ASP A 38 -1.60 14.67 -9.45
CA ASP A 38 -2.61 14.50 -8.42
C ASP A 38 -3.93 14.09 -9.06
N TRP A 39 -4.48 12.96 -8.62
CA TRP A 39 -5.76 12.46 -9.10
C TRP A 39 -6.92 13.41 -8.73
N PHE A 40 -6.79 14.19 -7.66
CA PHE A 40 -7.79 15.18 -7.28
C PHE A 40 -7.91 16.33 -8.29
N ASP A 41 -6.88 16.56 -9.11
CA ASP A 41 -6.91 17.58 -10.16
C ASP A 41 -7.35 17.01 -11.52
N MET A 42 -7.62 15.70 -11.59
CA MET A 42 -7.98 15.00 -12.81
C MET A 42 -9.48 14.70 -12.85
N PRO A 43 -10.27 15.37 -13.71
CA PRO A 43 -11.71 15.11 -13.82
C PRO A 43 -12.05 13.65 -14.14
N GLU A 44 -11.24 13.00 -14.98
CA GLU A 44 -11.40 11.58 -15.31
C GLU A 44 -11.14 10.65 -14.12
N ALA A 45 -10.25 11.02 -13.19
CA ALA A 45 -10.03 10.26 -11.97
C ALA A 45 -11.24 10.36 -11.02
N LYS A 46 -11.80 11.57 -10.88
CA LYS A 46 -13.03 11.81 -10.10
C LYS A 46 -14.21 11.02 -10.65
N ALA A 47 -14.39 10.98 -11.97
CA ALA A 47 -15.44 10.19 -12.59
C ALA A 47 -15.32 8.68 -12.25
N VAL A 48 -14.09 8.14 -12.22
CA VAL A 48 -13.85 6.76 -11.79
C VAL A 48 -14.29 6.54 -10.34
N THR A 49 -13.90 7.43 -9.42
CA THR A 49 -14.23 7.28 -7.99
C THR A 49 -15.73 7.44 -7.73
N GLU A 50 -16.37 8.42 -8.35
CA GLU A 50 -17.81 8.70 -8.22
C GLU A 50 -18.65 7.52 -8.71
N SER A 51 -18.39 7.02 -9.92
CA SER A 51 -19.12 5.85 -10.45
C SER A 51 -18.82 4.59 -9.62
N GLY A 52 -17.58 4.40 -9.17
CA GLY A 52 -17.20 3.25 -8.34
C GLY A 52 -17.80 3.25 -6.93
N ASN A 53 -17.94 4.43 -6.33
CA ASN A 53 -18.53 4.62 -4.99
C ASN A 53 -20.06 4.54 -5.02
N THR A 54 -20.70 4.95 -6.12
CA THR A 54 -22.16 4.83 -6.32
C THR A 54 -22.59 3.43 -6.79
N GLY A 55 -21.67 2.46 -6.84
CA GLY A 55 -21.97 1.07 -7.18
C GLY A 55 -22.11 0.79 -8.68
N LYS A 56 -21.82 1.76 -9.55
CA LYS A 56 -21.81 1.59 -11.02
C LYS A 56 -20.50 0.94 -11.47
N ILE A 57 -20.28 -0.31 -11.05
CA ILE A 57 -18.99 -1.00 -11.17
C ILE A 57 -18.51 -1.12 -12.63
N GLU A 58 -19.38 -1.50 -13.56
CA GLU A 58 -19.00 -1.67 -14.97
C GLU A 58 -18.64 -0.33 -15.63
N GLU A 59 -19.39 0.73 -15.33
CA GLU A 59 -19.10 2.09 -15.81
C GLU A 59 -17.73 2.56 -15.30
N ALA A 60 -17.48 2.38 -14.00
CA ALA A 60 -16.20 2.73 -13.39
C ALA A 60 -15.02 1.93 -13.99
N LEU A 61 -15.22 0.66 -14.34
CA LEU A 61 -14.20 -0.16 -15.01
C LEU A 61 -13.87 0.37 -16.40
N ILE A 62 -14.87 0.79 -17.18
CA ILE A 62 -14.68 1.40 -18.51
C ILE A 62 -13.93 2.73 -18.39
N LEU A 63 -14.32 3.58 -17.44
CA LEU A 63 -13.66 4.86 -17.17
C LEU A 63 -12.20 4.64 -16.77
N ALA A 64 -11.94 3.71 -15.83
CA ALA A 64 -10.59 3.42 -15.37
C ALA A 64 -9.71 2.83 -16.48
N LYS A 65 -10.26 1.96 -17.34
CA LYS A 65 -9.51 1.43 -18.48
C LYS A 65 -9.20 2.50 -19.52
N THR A 66 -10.13 3.43 -19.76
CA THR A 66 -9.91 4.58 -20.65
C THR A 66 -8.79 5.47 -20.13
N MET A 67 -8.81 5.77 -18.83
CA MET A 67 -7.78 6.53 -18.13
C MET A 67 -6.42 5.82 -18.20
N GLN A 68 -6.38 4.50 -17.96
CA GLN A 68 -5.16 3.69 -18.09
C GLN A 68 -4.55 3.80 -19.49
N ASN A 69 -5.37 3.76 -20.54
CA ASN A 69 -4.86 3.86 -21.92
C ASN A 69 -4.26 5.26 -22.22
N ARG A 70 -4.75 6.32 -21.57
CA ARG A 70 -4.21 7.68 -21.70
C ARG A 70 -2.97 7.92 -20.82
N HIS A 71 -2.95 7.29 -19.66
CA HIS A 71 -1.93 7.45 -18.63
C HIS A 71 -1.45 6.09 -18.13
N PRO A 72 -0.76 5.31 -18.98
CA PRO A 72 -0.35 3.93 -18.65
C PRO A 72 0.70 3.89 -17.52
N ASP A 73 1.39 4.99 -17.28
CA ASP A 73 2.38 5.14 -16.22
C ASP A 73 1.80 5.72 -14.92
N PHE A 74 0.46 5.87 -14.82
CA PHE A 74 -0.20 6.36 -13.62
C PHE A 74 -0.78 5.22 -12.80
N TRP A 75 -0.48 5.18 -11.50
CA TRP A 75 -0.88 4.11 -10.59
C TRP A 75 -2.40 4.03 -10.36
N PHE A 76 -3.06 5.19 -10.36
CA PHE A 76 -4.46 5.34 -9.96
C PHE A 76 -5.45 4.44 -10.71
N PRO A 77 -5.44 4.36 -12.07
CA PRO A 77 -6.35 3.47 -12.79
C PRO A 77 -6.14 1.99 -12.45
N TYR A 78 -4.90 1.55 -12.18
CA TYR A 78 -4.62 0.17 -11.76
C TYR A 78 -5.20 -0.10 -10.37
N PHE A 79 -4.95 0.80 -9.43
CA PHE A 79 -5.48 0.71 -8.07
C PHE A 79 -7.02 0.66 -8.05
N TRP A 80 -7.69 1.54 -8.80
CA TRP A 80 -9.16 1.55 -8.85
C TRP A 80 -9.74 0.33 -9.56
N ARG A 81 -9.12 -0.13 -10.65
CA ARG A 81 -9.53 -1.40 -11.28
C ARG A 81 -9.41 -2.56 -10.29
N ALA A 82 -8.35 -2.61 -9.49
CA ALA A 82 -8.18 -3.61 -8.44
C ALA A 82 -9.32 -3.55 -7.41
N ILE A 83 -9.67 -2.36 -6.89
CA ILE A 83 -10.84 -2.17 -6.01
C ILE A 83 -12.12 -2.70 -6.64
N LEU A 84 -12.38 -2.34 -7.91
CA LEU A 84 -13.61 -2.73 -8.62
C LEU A 84 -13.67 -4.24 -8.86
N TYR A 85 -12.55 -4.89 -9.19
CA TYR A 85 -12.49 -6.35 -9.31
C TYR A 85 -12.63 -7.05 -7.96
N SER A 86 -12.11 -6.49 -6.86
CA SER A 86 -12.32 -7.01 -5.50
C SER A 86 -13.80 -7.01 -5.13
N LYS A 87 -14.55 -5.94 -5.47
CA LYS A 87 -16.02 -5.88 -5.29
C LYS A 87 -16.76 -6.98 -6.06
N LYS A 88 -16.19 -7.47 -7.17
CA LYS A 88 -16.71 -8.60 -7.96
C LYS A 88 -16.17 -9.96 -7.49
N ARG A 89 -15.38 -10.01 -6.40
CA ARG A 89 -14.69 -11.21 -5.90
C ARG A 89 -13.83 -11.93 -6.96
N ASN A 90 -13.28 -11.17 -7.90
CA ASN A 90 -12.46 -11.72 -8.98
C ASN A 90 -10.97 -11.55 -8.67
N TYR A 91 -10.45 -12.39 -7.77
CA TYR A 91 -9.09 -12.26 -7.23
C TYR A 91 -8.00 -12.34 -8.29
N LYS A 92 -8.18 -13.20 -9.30
CA LYS A 92 -7.23 -13.35 -10.40
C LYS A 92 -7.03 -12.05 -11.18
N ASP A 93 -8.12 -11.32 -11.44
CA ASP A 93 -8.05 -10.04 -12.15
C ASP A 93 -7.53 -8.91 -11.27
N VAL A 94 -7.77 -8.95 -9.95
CA VAL A 94 -7.15 -8.02 -9.00
C VAL A 94 -5.63 -8.16 -9.05
N TRP A 95 -5.11 -9.38 -8.87
CA TRP A 95 -3.68 -9.67 -8.88
C TRP A 95 -3.02 -9.25 -10.20
N LYS A 96 -3.63 -9.63 -11.32
CA LYS A 96 -3.14 -9.30 -12.66
C LYS A 96 -3.01 -7.79 -12.87
N VAL A 97 -4.01 -7.02 -12.47
CA VAL A 97 -3.99 -5.55 -12.64
C VAL A 97 -2.97 -4.89 -11.74
N LEU A 98 -2.80 -5.36 -10.51
CA LEU A 98 -1.82 -4.80 -9.58
C LEU A 98 -0.39 -5.05 -10.08
N LEU A 99 -0.10 -6.26 -10.60
CA LEU A 99 1.18 -6.55 -11.23
C LEU A 99 1.45 -5.69 -12.47
N GLU A 100 0.46 -5.56 -13.35
CA GLU A 100 0.54 -4.68 -14.52
C GLU A 100 0.85 -3.23 -14.09
N GLY A 101 0.24 -2.78 -12.99
CA GLY A 101 0.52 -1.48 -12.39
C GLY A 101 1.93 -1.37 -11.81
N LEU A 102 2.44 -2.41 -11.14
CA LEU A 102 3.82 -2.44 -10.62
C LEU A 102 4.86 -2.40 -11.75
N GLU A 103 4.55 -2.95 -12.92
CA GLU A 103 5.44 -2.89 -14.08
C GLU A 103 5.46 -1.50 -14.72
N LEU A 104 4.28 -0.89 -14.87
CA LEU A 104 4.11 0.29 -15.74
C LEU A 104 4.08 1.64 -14.99
N SER A 105 3.58 1.67 -13.77
CA SER A 105 3.32 2.93 -13.05
C SER A 105 4.62 3.60 -12.61
N LYS A 106 4.59 4.93 -12.43
CA LYS A 106 5.71 5.67 -11.82
C LYS A 106 5.80 5.40 -10.32
N SER A 107 4.70 5.65 -9.61
CA SER A 107 4.58 5.38 -8.17
C SER A 107 3.91 4.05 -7.88
N LYS A 108 4.39 3.30 -6.88
CA LYS A 108 3.95 1.91 -6.64
C LYS A 108 3.49 1.61 -5.23
N PHE A 109 3.67 2.51 -4.29
CA PHE A 109 3.39 2.17 -2.89
C PHE A 109 1.91 1.87 -2.63
N ASP A 110 0.97 2.57 -3.29
CA ASP A 110 -0.48 2.28 -3.17
C ASP A 110 -0.82 0.90 -3.76
N LEU A 111 -0.11 0.49 -4.82
CA LEU A 111 -0.27 -0.83 -5.44
C LEU A 111 0.26 -1.93 -4.52
N CYS A 112 1.41 -1.72 -3.88
CA CYS A 112 1.94 -2.62 -2.85
C CYS A 112 1.00 -2.69 -1.64
N ALA A 113 0.47 -1.57 -1.17
CA ALA A 113 -0.51 -1.57 -0.07
C ALA A 113 -1.74 -2.40 -0.44
N LYS A 114 -2.25 -2.22 -1.67
CA LYS A 114 -3.42 -2.97 -2.13
C LYS A 114 -3.15 -4.48 -2.30
N LEU A 115 -1.95 -4.86 -2.74
CA LEU A 115 -1.53 -6.27 -2.75
C LEU A 115 -1.50 -6.84 -1.32
N GLY A 116 -0.96 -6.10 -0.35
CA GLY A 116 -0.98 -6.55 1.04
C GLY A 116 -2.40 -6.78 1.57
N ASN A 117 -3.32 -5.87 1.26
CA ASN A 117 -4.72 -6.02 1.67
C ASN A 117 -5.40 -7.17 0.93
N LEU A 118 -5.06 -7.42 -0.33
CA LEU A 118 -5.56 -8.57 -1.10
C LEU A 118 -5.16 -9.89 -0.43
N GLU A 119 -3.90 -10.04 -0.06
CA GLU A 119 -3.39 -11.25 0.61
C GLU A 119 -4.03 -11.42 1.99
N TRP A 120 -4.19 -10.33 2.73
CA TRP A 120 -4.85 -10.34 4.03
C TRP A 120 -6.34 -10.70 3.96
N GLU A 121 -7.11 -9.98 3.12
CA GLU A 121 -8.57 -10.07 3.12
C GLU A 121 -9.08 -11.32 2.40
N LEU A 122 -8.37 -11.77 1.38
CA LEU A 122 -8.90 -12.75 0.41
C LEU A 122 -8.11 -14.06 0.40
N ALA A 123 -6.79 -14.03 0.60
CA ALA A 123 -5.98 -15.23 0.73
C ALA A 123 -5.80 -15.69 2.20
N GLU A 124 -6.06 -14.79 3.16
CA GLU A 124 -5.81 -14.98 4.59
C GLU A 124 -4.34 -15.35 4.91
N ASP A 125 -3.42 -14.88 4.06
CA ASP A 125 -1.98 -15.07 4.16
C ASP A 125 -1.32 -13.83 4.78
N LEU A 126 -1.14 -13.87 6.10
CA LEU A 126 -0.54 -12.75 6.84
C LEU A 126 0.94 -12.55 6.47
N PRO A 127 1.81 -13.59 6.38
CA PRO A 127 3.19 -13.42 5.95
C PRO A 127 3.33 -12.72 4.59
N GLU A 128 2.51 -13.07 3.59
CA GLU A 128 2.52 -12.42 2.28
C GLU A 128 1.99 -10.98 2.36
N ALA A 129 0.93 -10.74 3.13
CA ALA A 129 0.42 -9.39 3.37
C ALA A 129 1.51 -8.47 3.95
N ILE A 130 2.25 -8.94 4.95
CA ILE A 130 3.34 -8.20 5.60
C ILE A 130 4.47 -7.89 4.61
N LYS A 131 4.82 -8.81 3.70
CA LYS A 131 5.81 -8.56 2.64
C LYS A 131 5.41 -7.33 1.81
N TRP A 132 4.18 -7.29 1.33
CA TRP A 132 3.70 -6.18 0.50
C TRP A 132 3.53 -4.87 1.28
N TRP A 133 3.05 -4.94 2.52
CA TRP A 133 2.97 -3.78 3.42
C TRP A 133 4.34 -3.18 3.72
N ALA A 134 5.34 -4.01 4.00
CA ALA A 134 6.71 -3.57 4.22
C ALA A 134 7.27 -2.85 2.98
N LYS A 135 7.12 -3.44 1.78
CA LYS A 135 7.52 -2.80 0.51
C LYS A 135 6.85 -1.44 0.32
N SER A 136 5.55 -1.35 0.61
CA SER A 136 4.82 -0.08 0.53
C SER A 136 5.42 0.99 1.45
N ILE A 137 5.70 0.66 2.72
CA ILE A 137 6.30 1.61 3.68
C ILE A 137 7.69 2.06 3.22
N VAL A 138 8.54 1.11 2.80
CA VAL A 138 9.91 1.40 2.32
C VAL A 138 9.87 2.42 1.17
N ILE A 139 8.94 2.24 0.23
CA ILE A 139 8.77 3.15 -0.90
C ILE A 139 8.27 4.52 -0.42
N GLN A 140 7.21 4.57 0.39
CA GLN A 140 6.64 5.82 0.91
C GLN A 140 7.68 6.69 1.63
N ILE A 141 8.49 6.07 2.49
CA ILE A 141 9.54 6.75 3.24
C ILE A 141 10.65 7.22 2.29
N SER A 142 11.11 6.37 1.37
CA SER A 142 12.21 6.70 0.44
C SER A 142 11.82 7.82 -0.53
N ALA A 143 10.58 7.79 -1.01
CA ALA A 143 10.03 8.79 -1.91
C ALA A 143 9.63 10.10 -1.20
N LYS A 144 9.66 10.13 0.14
CA LYS A 144 9.14 11.24 0.96
C LYS A 144 7.69 11.60 0.62
N GLU A 145 6.92 10.63 0.12
CA GLU A 145 5.48 10.80 -0.18
C GLU A 145 4.70 11.24 1.06
N PHE A 146 5.17 10.80 2.22
CA PHE A 146 4.63 11.17 3.52
C PHE A 146 4.79 12.67 3.86
N LEU A 147 5.84 13.35 3.37
CA LEU A 147 6.15 14.73 3.72
C LEU A 147 5.62 15.76 2.72
N ASN A 148 5.34 15.34 1.48
CA ASN A 148 5.04 16.26 0.38
C ASN A 148 3.55 16.37 0.05
N ARG A 149 2.67 15.70 0.80
CA ARG A 149 1.23 15.68 0.53
C ARG A 149 0.47 16.59 1.50
N ASP A 150 -0.51 17.30 0.95
CA ASP A 150 -1.44 18.11 1.75
C ASP A 150 -2.21 17.20 2.74
N PRO A 151 -2.16 17.48 4.05
CA PRO A 151 -2.89 16.70 5.06
C PRO A 151 -4.40 16.64 4.84
N SER A 152 -5.00 17.64 4.18
CA SER A 152 -6.42 17.65 3.82
C SER A 152 -6.76 16.64 2.71
N MET A 153 -5.76 16.15 1.99
CA MET A 153 -5.87 15.20 0.87
C MET A 153 -5.55 13.76 1.28
N ALA A 154 -5.05 13.56 2.50
CA ALA A 154 -5.02 12.25 3.15
C ALA A 154 -6.44 11.66 3.29
N ARG A 155 -7.48 12.50 3.11
CA ARG A 155 -8.91 12.28 3.36
C ARG A 155 -9.64 11.10 2.74
N LEU A 156 -8.98 10.25 1.96
CA LEU A 156 -9.64 9.18 1.21
C LEU A 156 -8.85 7.87 1.16
N ARG A 157 -7.77 7.70 1.95
CA ARG A 157 -6.89 6.51 1.90
C ARG A 157 -6.75 5.77 3.25
N TRP A 158 -7.83 5.76 4.02
CA TRP A 158 -7.78 5.62 5.48
C TRP A 158 -7.70 4.21 6.04
N ASN A 159 -8.39 3.24 5.44
CA ASN A 159 -8.51 1.88 5.98
C ASN A 159 -7.47 0.91 5.40
N ASP A 160 -6.66 1.38 4.45
CA ASP A 160 -5.73 0.54 3.68
C ASP A 160 -4.25 0.82 4.05
N SER A 161 -3.98 1.58 5.14
CA SER A 161 -2.63 2.03 5.47
C SER A 161 -1.76 0.88 6.01
N PRO A 162 -0.65 0.51 5.35
CA PRO A 162 0.28 -0.51 5.84
C PRO A 162 0.84 -0.23 7.23
N PHE A 163 1.05 1.05 7.58
CA PHE A 163 1.49 1.46 8.92
C PHE A 163 0.50 1.04 10.00
N PHE A 164 -0.79 1.14 9.68
CA PHE A 164 -1.86 0.79 10.58
C PHE A 164 -1.90 -0.72 10.84
N TYR A 165 -1.97 -1.55 9.79
CA TYR A 165 -1.95 -3.00 9.91
C TYR A 165 -0.72 -3.50 10.68
N LEU A 166 0.48 -3.03 10.30
CA LEU A 166 1.71 -3.44 10.97
C LEU A 166 1.81 -2.96 12.41
N SER A 167 1.11 -1.89 12.80
CA SER A 167 1.04 -1.50 14.22
C SER A 167 0.33 -2.57 15.04
N TYR A 168 -0.83 -3.07 14.60
CA TYR A 168 -1.54 -4.15 15.30
C TYR A 168 -0.74 -5.46 15.32
N VAL A 169 0.00 -5.77 14.23
CA VAL A 169 0.92 -6.92 14.25
C VAL A 169 2.03 -6.73 15.29
N ALA A 170 2.62 -5.53 15.36
CA ALA A 170 3.64 -5.22 16.35
C ALA A 170 3.12 -5.32 17.79
N GLU A 171 1.89 -4.84 18.04
CA GLU A 171 1.22 -4.94 19.34
C GLU A 171 1.06 -6.39 19.77
N GLN A 172 0.52 -7.24 18.90
CA GLN A 172 0.28 -8.64 19.20
C GLN A 172 1.56 -9.46 19.37
N LEU A 173 2.67 -9.04 18.75
CA LEU A 173 4.00 -9.63 18.96
C LEU A 173 4.73 -9.07 20.20
N GLY A 174 4.12 -8.14 20.94
CA GLY A 174 4.72 -7.52 22.13
C GLY A 174 5.81 -6.49 21.82
N LEU A 175 5.89 -6.00 20.59
CA LEU A 175 6.92 -5.07 20.11
C LEU A 175 6.51 -3.61 20.36
N SER A 176 6.59 -3.18 21.63
CA SER A 176 6.08 -1.87 22.07
C SER A 176 6.68 -0.67 21.32
N ARG A 177 8.01 -0.64 21.11
CA ARG A 177 8.66 0.49 20.42
C ARG A 177 8.27 0.56 18.93
N PRO A 178 8.35 -0.53 18.14
CA PRO A 178 7.82 -0.54 16.78
C PRO A 178 6.34 -0.18 16.68
N PHE A 179 5.50 -0.70 17.59
CA PHE A 179 4.08 -0.37 17.65
C PHE A 179 3.84 1.13 17.70
N TRP A 180 4.42 1.83 18.67
CA TRP A 180 4.19 3.27 18.84
C TRP A 180 4.71 4.10 17.66
N LYS A 181 5.80 3.69 17.03
CA LYS A 181 6.31 4.35 15.81
C LYS A 181 5.36 4.18 14.63
N LEU A 182 4.97 2.94 14.33
CA LEU A 182 4.04 2.64 13.25
C LEU A 182 2.70 3.34 13.46
N ARG A 183 2.20 3.31 14.69
CA ARG A 183 0.98 4.02 15.08
C ARG A 183 1.11 5.53 14.90
N GLY A 184 2.23 6.11 15.31
CA GLY A 184 2.49 7.54 15.12
C GLY A 184 2.48 7.96 13.65
N TYR A 185 3.02 7.15 12.75
CA TYR A 185 2.91 7.39 11.30
C TYR A 185 1.48 7.21 10.79
N ALA A 186 0.77 6.18 11.26
CA ALA A 186 -0.63 5.97 10.89
C ALA A 186 -1.53 7.13 11.34
N ASP A 187 -1.33 7.66 12.55
CA ASP A 187 -2.09 8.79 13.11
C ASP A 187 -1.75 10.13 12.41
N GLN A 188 -0.52 10.30 11.94
CA GLN A 188 -0.14 11.49 11.14
C GLN A 188 -0.80 11.50 9.77
N ILE A 189 -1.00 10.31 9.18
CA ILE A 189 -1.79 10.16 7.97
C ILE A 189 -3.25 10.41 8.31
N ASN A 190 -3.76 9.79 9.38
CA ASN A 190 -5.17 9.78 9.75
C ASN A 190 -5.54 10.83 10.81
N ILE A 191 -6.05 11.99 10.37
CA ILE A 191 -6.49 13.10 11.24
C ILE A 191 -7.55 12.65 12.26
N ASP A 192 -8.39 11.65 11.92
CA ASP A 192 -9.47 11.16 12.77
C ASP A 192 -9.04 10.05 13.73
N LYS A 193 -7.76 9.64 13.71
CA LYS A 193 -7.16 8.61 14.58
C LYS A 193 -7.98 7.32 14.63
N HIS A 194 -8.46 6.85 13.48
CA HIS A 194 -9.28 5.66 13.39
C HIS A 194 -8.57 4.46 14.04
N CYS A 195 -9.33 3.63 14.76
CA CYS A 195 -8.88 2.34 15.27
C CYS A 195 -9.69 1.26 14.55
N PHE A 196 -9.13 0.05 14.37
CA PHE A 196 -9.94 -1.07 13.92
C PHE A 196 -11.12 -1.19 14.88
N ILE A 197 -12.29 -1.49 14.33
CA ILE A 197 -13.38 -1.97 15.20
C ILE A 197 -12.89 -3.27 15.87
N PRO A 198 -13.32 -3.56 17.10
CA PRO A 198 -12.78 -4.67 17.89
C PRO A 198 -12.71 -6.00 17.12
N GLU A 199 -13.73 -6.31 16.32
CA GLU A 199 -13.79 -7.54 15.51
C GLU A 199 -12.67 -7.63 14.46
N GLU A 200 -12.35 -6.53 13.77
CA GLU A 200 -11.27 -6.50 12.76
C GLU A 200 -9.90 -6.64 13.42
N ALA A 201 -9.71 -6.00 14.59
CA ALA A 201 -8.50 -6.13 15.38
C ALA A 201 -8.33 -7.57 15.88
N GLU A 202 -9.40 -8.19 16.38
CA GLU A 202 -9.39 -9.58 16.84
C GLU A 202 -9.05 -10.55 15.71
N LYS A 203 -9.57 -10.34 14.48
CA LYS A 203 -9.19 -11.16 13.32
C LYS A 203 -7.68 -11.08 13.07
N LEU A 204 -7.12 -9.87 13.09
CA LEU A 204 -5.68 -9.68 12.88
C LEU A 204 -4.86 -10.28 14.02
N TYR A 205 -5.25 -10.10 15.29
CA TYR A 205 -4.58 -10.70 16.43
C TYR A 205 -4.60 -12.22 16.41
N ALA A 206 -5.73 -12.82 16.05
CA ALA A 206 -5.83 -14.27 15.86
C ALA A 206 -4.89 -14.75 14.74
N ALA A 207 -4.82 -14.03 13.62
CA ALA A 207 -3.92 -14.37 12.54
C ALA A 207 -2.44 -14.25 12.95
N VAL A 208 -2.06 -13.20 13.68
CA VAL A 208 -0.69 -13.04 14.19
C VAL A 208 -0.35 -14.11 15.23
N HIS A 209 -1.31 -14.52 16.06
CA HIS A 209 -1.10 -15.64 16.97
C HIS A 209 -0.82 -16.95 16.22
N ASN A 210 -1.54 -17.19 15.11
CA ASN A 210 -1.45 -18.44 14.35
C ASN A 210 -0.29 -18.48 13.35
N GLN A 211 0.03 -17.34 12.73
CA GLN A 211 0.97 -17.24 11.60
C GLN A 211 2.20 -16.36 11.93
N GLY A 212 2.23 -15.73 13.11
CA GLY A 212 3.34 -14.91 13.56
C GLY A 212 4.62 -15.72 13.75
N THR A 213 5.74 -15.13 13.37
CA THR A 213 7.06 -15.76 13.47
C THR A 213 8.08 -14.77 14.00
N VAL A 214 9.23 -15.28 14.46
CA VAL A 214 10.39 -14.44 14.82
C VAL A 214 10.81 -13.57 13.63
N SER A 215 10.76 -14.11 12.41
CA SER A 215 11.10 -13.36 11.18
C SER A 215 10.14 -12.21 10.91
N ILE A 216 8.83 -12.39 11.14
CA ILE A 216 7.86 -11.26 11.09
C ILE A 216 8.22 -10.19 12.12
N GLY A 217 8.58 -10.58 13.34
CA GLY A 217 9.04 -9.65 14.36
C GLY A 217 10.25 -8.83 13.90
N LYS A 218 11.26 -9.49 13.31
CA LYS A 218 12.45 -8.83 12.76
C LYS A 218 12.10 -7.82 11.65
N VAL A 219 11.16 -8.14 10.76
CA VAL A 219 10.72 -7.21 9.69
C VAL A 219 10.18 -5.91 10.31
N ILE A 220 9.33 -6.03 11.32
CA ILE A 220 8.72 -4.90 12.02
C ILE A 220 9.76 -4.06 12.76
N GLU A 221 10.70 -4.71 13.45
CA GLU A 221 11.81 -4.04 14.12
C GLU A 221 12.69 -3.28 13.12
N LEU A 222 13.06 -3.89 12.00
CA LEU A 222 13.88 -3.26 10.96
C LEU A 222 13.18 -2.07 10.29
N LEU A 223 11.89 -2.17 10.01
CA LEU A 223 11.09 -1.02 9.54
C LEU A 223 11.19 0.14 10.55
N SER A 224 10.91 -0.15 11.82
CA SER A 224 10.94 0.82 12.92
C SER A 224 12.32 1.48 13.11
N GLU A 225 13.41 0.72 13.00
CA GLU A 225 14.76 1.22 13.25
C GLU A 225 15.37 1.94 12.06
N LYS A 226 15.14 1.42 10.85
CA LYS A 226 15.86 1.86 9.65
C LYS A 226 15.04 2.82 8.81
N TYR A 227 13.72 2.78 8.85
CA TYR A 227 12.87 3.60 7.98
C TYR A 227 12.06 4.63 8.76
N LEU A 228 11.63 4.32 9.99
CA LEU A 228 10.78 5.19 10.80
C LEU A 228 11.56 5.95 11.88
N SER A 229 12.79 6.36 11.57
CA SER A 229 13.70 7.08 12.47
C SER A 229 13.39 8.56 12.56
#